data_AF-A0A2V8H9E4-F1
#
_entry.id   AF-A0A2V8H9E4-F1
#
_cell.length_a   1.000
_cell.length_b   1.000
_cell.length_c   1.000
_cell.angle_alpha   90.00
_cell.angle_beta   90.00
_cell.angle_gamma   90.00
#
_symmetry.space_group_name_H-M   'P 1'
#
loop_
_entity.id
_entity.type
_entity.pdbx_description
1 polymer ?
#
loop_
_entity_poly.entity_id
_entity_poly.type
_entity_poly.pdbx_seq_one_letter_code
_entity_poly.pdbx_strand_id
1 'polypeptide(L)'
;MGRRHADRAYDACEDGVDSARQRHSRQRSEHLHGPPDAPRQSADDRHDPGGSDLPDRAARRQPRVGARPARDAGQLRRNELQHRERDSAARGLGHRAALSARWQSRSGLHDAHLQPAEGSGNGVRGEPVSGVPQEDSNHLHTAGVMRPLLLRVDRASGAAGRGAGPVVQRRWSWRSASGRTRQGRAHREMKRSVHERWTRRDVLGVFAAGVAGIAFPPVTASAAAPAFAKGAVIRGVLKDYAPDDIGSGATLFHEHLSLAPDFLTRFGRYTAETNAAAGLPPPAGAPDDLSFMQDPDLLTAELTAARREGVGCIVDGGHPDMGRNINFLRQLSMKAGLPIVAGGGFYTQPFYPKELGTMNEDQIVRALIKQVETEPVGVFGEIGSWDYMTAGERKVFRAIGRAHLATNLSIFTHTGIPGKAALEQLDLLEDVGVKPDRVVVGHLGNLVDPAVQIHKAICKRGAYVGFDRLGGPTDEPQVPMVMALVNAGFADRVMLSSDLARPNAIKRNGGPGYAKTLTVFLPKLKAAGATDDVIRQMTVDNPRQFLAFVPKTRRPA
;
A
#
# COMPACT_ATOMS: atom_id res chain seq x y z
N MET A 1 48.86 25.31 28.06
CA MET A 1 49.79 24.31 28.66
C MET A 1 49.00 23.45 29.65
N GLY A 2 49.38 22.19 29.89
CA GLY A 2 48.87 21.39 31.04
C GLY A 2 47.98 20.17 30.72
N ARG A 3 48.60 18.99 30.74
CA ARG A 3 48.17 17.63 31.22
C ARG A 3 46.66 17.45 31.55
N ARG A 4 45.88 16.47 31.06
CA ARG A 4 46.03 15.00 30.76
C ARG A 4 46.21 14.04 31.96
N HIS A 5 45.22 13.13 32.07
CA HIS A 5 45.19 11.73 32.57
C HIS A 5 45.66 11.32 34.00
N ALA A 6 44.76 10.61 34.67
CA ALA A 6 44.91 9.21 35.15
C ALA A 6 43.52 8.51 34.93
N ASP A 7 43.28 7.23 34.65
CA ASP A 7 43.94 5.92 34.95
C ASP A 7 43.90 5.53 36.46
N ARG A 8 43.61 4.29 36.88
CA ARG A 8 43.09 3.08 36.19
C ARG A 8 42.45 2.08 37.18
N ALA A 9 41.98 0.95 36.64
CA ALA A 9 41.26 -0.18 37.28
C ALA A 9 41.87 -0.82 38.54
N TYR A 10 41.06 -1.65 39.22
CA TYR A 10 41.49 -2.76 40.09
C TYR A 10 40.54 -3.97 39.98
N ASP A 11 41.14 -5.17 39.96
CA ASP A 11 40.59 -6.54 40.02
C ASP A 11 40.36 -6.97 41.51
N ALA A 12 39.79 -8.13 41.90
CA ALA A 12 38.86 -9.16 41.35
C ALA A 12 38.52 -10.16 42.51
N CYS A 13 38.08 -11.40 42.21
CA CYS A 13 37.89 -12.56 43.14
C CYS A 13 36.78 -12.47 44.21
N GLU A 14 36.33 -13.56 44.85
CA GLU A 14 35.89 -14.90 44.36
C GLU A 14 35.13 -15.64 45.50
N ASP A 15 34.35 -16.69 45.16
CA ASP A 15 33.84 -17.84 45.97
C ASP A 15 33.29 -17.71 47.43
N GLY A 16 32.27 -18.52 47.78
CA GLY A 16 32.08 -18.88 49.22
C GLY A 16 30.79 -19.50 49.81
N VAL A 17 30.22 -20.59 49.26
CA VAL A 17 29.69 -21.77 50.04
C VAL A 17 28.42 -21.69 50.96
N ASP A 18 27.64 -22.78 50.94
CA ASP A 18 26.66 -23.35 51.93
C ASP A 18 25.23 -22.79 52.20
N SER A 19 24.37 -23.60 52.85
CA SER A 19 23.42 -24.55 52.20
C SER A 19 22.32 -25.13 53.15
N ALA A 20 21.14 -25.49 52.59
CA ALA A 20 20.12 -26.39 53.16
C ALA A 20 19.16 -26.86 52.03
N ARG A 21 18.96 -28.15 51.72
CA ARG A 21 18.20 -29.24 52.41
C ARG A 21 16.67 -28.98 52.44
N GLN A 22 15.75 -29.91 52.09
CA GLN A 22 15.77 -31.38 51.82
C GLN A 22 15.08 -31.74 50.48
N ARG A 23 15.52 -32.74 49.69
CA ARG A 23 15.20 -34.21 49.72
C ARG A 23 13.68 -34.51 49.62
N HIS A 24 13.19 -35.34 48.68
CA HIS A 24 13.50 -36.77 48.53
C HIS A 24 13.33 -37.27 47.06
N SER A 25 14.33 -37.95 46.45
CA SER A 25 14.42 -39.42 46.19
C SER A 25 13.41 -40.01 45.16
N ARG A 26 13.72 -40.93 44.23
CA ARG A 26 14.87 -41.82 43.85
C ARG A 26 14.51 -42.41 42.43
N GLN A 27 15.32 -43.11 41.60
CA GLN A 27 16.65 -43.77 41.69
C GLN A 27 17.24 -44.03 40.27
N ARG A 28 18.59 -44.11 40.15
CA ARG A 28 19.53 -44.84 39.23
C ARG A 28 19.05 -45.44 37.86
N SER A 29 19.90 -45.69 36.85
CA SER A 29 21.39 -45.83 36.71
C SER A 29 21.85 -45.32 35.32
N GLU A 30 22.94 -44.57 35.12
CA GLU A 30 24.38 -44.87 35.30
C GLU A 30 24.96 -45.96 34.37
N HIS A 31 25.80 -45.56 33.40
CA HIS A 31 27.03 -46.26 32.97
C HIS A 31 28.02 -45.30 32.28
N LEU A 32 29.31 -45.69 32.19
CA LEU A 32 30.49 -44.89 31.81
C LEU A 32 31.48 -45.78 31.01
N HIS A 33 32.48 -45.32 30.25
CA HIS A 33 32.98 -43.98 29.88
C HIS A 33 33.10 -43.94 28.31
N GLY A 34 34.00 -43.27 27.55
CA GLY A 34 35.16 -42.37 27.74
C GLY A 34 35.78 -42.00 26.36
N PRO A 35 36.70 -41.00 26.24
CA PRO A 35 37.20 -40.50 24.93
C PRO A 35 38.76 -40.57 24.81
N PRO A 36 39.43 -39.79 23.92
CA PRO A 36 39.50 -39.93 22.45
C PRO A 36 40.95 -39.93 21.89
N ASP A 37 41.15 -40.11 20.57
CA ASP A 37 42.36 -39.62 19.85
C ASP A 37 42.22 -39.62 18.30
N ALA A 38 43.18 -39.03 17.57
CA ALA A 38 43.21 -38.89 16.08
C ALA A 38 44.68 -38.84 15.54
N PRO A 39 45.04 -38.43 14.30
CA PRO A 39 44.41 -38.51 12.95
C PRO A 39 45.34 -39.16 11.87
N ARG A 40 44.87 -39.30 10.60
CA ARG A 40 45.61 -39.47 9.30
C ARG A 40 44.55 -39.38 8.16
N GLN A 41 44.72 -38.74 6.98
CA GLN A 41 45.71 -38.85 5.88
C GLN A 41 45.73 -40.25 5.20
N SER A 42 45.70 -40.42 3.87
CA SER A 42 45.65 -39.47 2.73
C SER A 42 45.39 -40.21 1.39
N ALA A 43 44.99 -39.48 0.33
CA ALA A 43 45.07 -39.86 -1.11
C ALA A 43 44.21 -41.05 -1.59
N ASP A 44 44.11 -41.35 -2.89
CA ASP A 44 43.80 -40.55 -4.11
C ASP A 44 43.54 -41.57 -5.24
N ASP A 45 42.68 -41.26 -6.23
CA ASP A 45 42.78 -41.67 -7.65
C ASP A 45 41.47 -41.45 -8.44
N ARG A 46 41.60 -41.39 -9.77
CA ARG A 46 40.51 -41.15 -10.76
C ARG A 46 40.56 -42.21 -11.86
N HIS A 47 39.45 -42.52 -12.52
CA HIS A 47 39.41 -42.82 -13.97
C HIS A 47 37.99 -42.76 -14.56
N ASP A 48 37.93 -42.41 -15.85
CA ASP A 48 36.79 -42.15 -16.77
C ASP A 48 37.44 -42.01 -18.19
N PRO A 49 36.76 -41.98 -19.36
CA PRO A 49 35.35 -42.27 -19.73
C PRO A 49 35.16 -43.30 -20.89
N GLY A 50 33.90 -43.56 -21.27
CA GLY A 50 33.50 -43.99 -22.63
C GLY A 50 32.52 -45.18 -22.69
N GLY A 51 31.54 -45.23 -23.61
CA GLY A 51 31.11 -44.23 -24.60
C GLY A 51 29.93 -44.69 -25.51
N SER A 52 29.17 -43.68 -25.98
CA SER A 52 28.27 -43.59 -27.17
C SER A 52 27.09 -44.56 -27.46
N ASP A 53 26.16 -43.99 -28.25
CA ASP A 53 25.24 -44.57 -29.24
C ASP A 53 23.80 -45.06 -28.91
N LEU A 54 22.91 -44.64 -29.82
CA LEU A 54 21.46 -44.90 -30.04
C LEU A 54 21.32 -45.30 -31.55
N PRO A 55 20.14 -45.59 -32.17
CA PRO A 55 18.75 -45.45 -31.69
C PRO A 55 17.74 -46.56 -32.09
N ASP A 56 16.48 -46.34 -31.69
CA ASP A 56 15.20 -46.64 -32.38
C ASP A 56 14.75 -48.09 -32.70
N ARG A 57 13.55 -48.44 -32.20
CA ARG A 57 12.46 -49.03 -33.02
C ARG A 57 11.09 -48.94 -32.31
N ALA A 58 10.02 -48.77 -33.10
CA ALA A 58 8.64 -48.59 -32.61
C ALA A 58 7.73 -49.83 -32.81
N ALA A 59 6.65 -49.97 -32.03
CA ALA A 59 5.26 -50.10 -32.54
C ALA A 59 4.18 -50.50 -31.49
N ARG A 60 3.12 -49.67 -31.43
CA ARG A 60 1.66 -49.99 -31.26
C ARG A 60 1.22 -51.35 -30.70
N ARG A 61 0.34 -51.33 -29.67
CA ARG A 61 -1.07 -51.83 -29.70
C ARG A 61 -1.84 -51.62 -28.37
N GLN A 62 -3.12 -51.25 -28.46
CA GLN A 62 -4.18 -51.62 -27.50
C GLN A 62 -5.10 -52.65 -28.17
N PRO A 63 -5.96 -53.38 -27.43
CA PRO A 63 -7.38 -52.96 -27.41
C PRO A 63 -8.26 -53.35 -26.17
N ARG A 64 -9.37 -52.61 -26.01
CA ARG A 64 -10.72 -53.01 -25.51
C ARG A 64 -10.95 -53.50 -24.05
N VAL A 65 -11.66 -52.64 -23.31
CA VAL A 65 -13.01 -52.84 -22.71
C VAL A 65 -13.46 -54.29 -22.35
N GLY A 66 -13.82 -54.48 -21.07
CA GLY A 66 -14.65 -55.57 -20.52
C GLY A 66 -15.47 -55.07 -19.30
N ALA A 67 -16.55 -55.77 -18.91
CA ALA A 67 -17.58 -55.24 -17.99
C ALA A 67 -17.66 -55.89 -16.59
N ARG A 68 -18.49 -55.29 -15.72
CA ARG A 68 -18.79 -55.64 -14.32
C ARG A 68 -19.24 -57.11 -14.11
N PRO A 69 -19.19 -57.62 -12.86
CA PRO A 69 -20.41 -57.62 -12.04
C PRO A 69 -20.23 -56.90 -10.68
N ALA A 70 -21.27 -56.91 -9.83
CA ALA A 70 -21.30 -56.16 -8.56
C ALA A 70 -22.10 -56.89 -7.44
N ARG A 71 -21.63 -56.70 -6.20
CA ARG A 71 -22.25 -56.90 -4.85
C ARG A 71 -21.13 -56.60 -3.81
N ASP A 72 -21.37 -56.22 -2.56
CA ASP A 72 -22.61 -56.22 -1.77
C ASP A 72 -22.97 -54.84 -1.17
N ALA A 73 -24.07 -54.77 -0.41
CA ALA A 73 -24.59 -53.54 0.20
C ALA A 73 -24.85 -53.66 1.71
N GLY A 74 -24.55 -52.59 2.45
CA GLY A 74 -24.77 -52.42 3.89
C GLY A 74 -23.79 -51.38 4.43
N GLN A 75 -24.14 -50.41 5.29
CA GLN A 75 -25.34 -50.32 6.14
C GLN A 75 -25.62 -48.86 6.56
N LEU A 76 -26.90 -48.44 6.48
CA LEU A 76 -27.56 -47.28 7.15
C LEU A 76 -26.86 -45.90 7.13
N ARG A 77 -27.39 -44.89 6.42
CA ARG A 77 -28.56 -44.03 6.79
C ARG A 77 -28.47 -43.35 8.17
N ARG A 78 -28.16 -42.04 8.17
CA ARG A 78 -28.49 -40.91 9.09
C ARG A 78 -27.47 -39.78 8.80
N ASN A 79 -27.78 -38.50 8.54
CA ASN A 79 -29.05 -37.77 8.43
C ASN A 79 -28.98 -36.76 7.27
N GLU A 80 -29.95 -36.77 6.36
CA GLU A 80 -30.23 -35.64 5.44
C GLU A 80 -31.74 -35.36 5.47
N LEU A 81 -32.22 -34.65 6.50
CA LEU A 81 -33.61 -34.23 6.61
C LEU A 81 -33.81 -33.10 7.65
N GLN A 82 -33.25 -31.92 7.38
CA GLN A 82 -33.66 -30.65 8.01
C GLN A 82 -33.16 -29.46 7.17
N HIS A 83 -33.77 -28.29 7.34
CA HIS A 83 -33.48 -27.04 6.60
C HIS A 83 -33.78 -27.02 5.09
N ARG A 84 -34.97 -27.51 4.71
CA ARG A 84 -35.77 -26.91 3.63
C ARG A 84 -37.15 -26.50 4.14
N GLU A 85 -37.19 -25.55 5.08
CA GLU A 85 -38.43 -24.92 5.52
C GLU A 85 -38.14 -23.58 6.23
N ARG A 86 -38.44 -22.46 5.53
CA ARG A 86 -38.74 -21.12 6.11
C ARG A 86 -39.21 -20.05 5.10
N ASP A 87 -39.49 -20.40 3.85
CA ASP A 87 -40.22 -19.55 2.90
C ASP A 87 -41.75 -19.72 3.01
N SER A 88 -42.34 -19.25 4.12
CA SER A 88 -43.81 -19.08 4.26
C SER A 88 -44.21 -18.24 5.48
N ALA A 89 -43.96 -16.93 5.42
CA ALA A 89 -44.58 -15.94 6.31
C ALA A 89 -44.63 -14.56 5.63
N ALA A 90 -45.53 -13.68 6.09
CA ALA A 90 -45.59 -12.26 5.74
C ALA A 90 -45.81 -11.87 4.25
N ARG A 91 -46.63 -12.63 3.50
CA ARG A 91 -47.55 -11.98 2.53
C ARG A 91 -48.85 -11.68 3.27
N GLY A 92 -49.09 -10.41 3.64
CA GLY A 92 -50.23 -10.07 4.49
C GLY A 92 -50.31 -8.65 5.05
N LEU A 93 -50.00 -7.61 4.27
CA LEU A 93 -50.47 -6.23 4.50
C LEU A 93 -50.46 -5.48 3.17
N GLY A 94 -51.54 -4.79 2.82
CA GLY A 94 -51.70 -4.13 1.52
C GLY A 94 -52.33 -2.74 1.61
N HIS A 95 -52.37 -2.06 0.47
CA HIS A 95 -53.08 -0.79 0.20
C HIS A 95 -52.71 0.45 1.05
N ARG A 96 -51.79 1.27 0.51
CA ARG A 96 -51.92 2.73 0.29
C ARG A 96 -50.57 3.30 -0.20
N ALA A 97 -50.49 4.20 -1.18
CA ALA A 97 -51.48 4.60 -2.19
C ALA A 97 -50.74 5.19 -3.42
N ALA A 98 -51.32 5.05 -4.60
CA ALA A 98 -50.89 5.76 -5.80
C ALA A 98 -52.12 6.23 -6.58
N LEU A 99 -52.39 7.54 -6.60
CA LEU A 99 -53.30 8.23 -7.53
C LEU A 99 -53.35 9.76 -7.24
N SER A 100 -52.63 10.55 -8.03
CA SER A 100 -52.90 11.98 -8.35
C SER A 100 -51.69 12.56 -9.13
N ALA A 101 -51.84 13.36 -10.18
CA ALA A 101 -53.01 13.61 -11.05
C ALA A 101 -52.53 13.97 -12.48
N ARG A 102 -53.42 13.92 -13.48
CA ARG A 102 -53.15 14.36 -14.87
C ARG A 102 -53.74 15.75 -15.14
N TRP A 103 -52.99 16.62 -15.81
CA TRP A 103 -53.42 17.68 -16.75
C TRP A 103 -52.26 17.82 -17.77
N GLN A 104 -52.39 17.52 -19.07
CA GLN A 104 -52.98 18.33 -20.16
C GLN A 104 -52.28 19.70 -20.36
N SER A 105 -51.90 20.16 -21.57
CA SER A 105 -52.33 19.75 -22.94
C SER A 105 -51.35 20.04 -24.10
N ARG A 106 -51.37 19.16 -25.13
CA ARG A 106 -51.24 19.40 -26.60
C ARG A 106 -50.18 20.36 -27.20
N SER A 107 -49.24 19.80 -27.99
CA SER A 107 -49.03 19.98 -29.46
C SER A 107 -47.61 19.54 -29.87
N GLY A 108 -47.31 18.98 -31.06
CA GLY A 108 -48.16 18.40 -32.12
C GLY A 108 -47.32 17.84 -33.30
N LEU A 109 -47.75 16.70 -33.87
CA LEU A 109 -47.47 16.15 -35.22
C LEU A 109 -46.13 16.48 -35.94
N HIS A 110 -45.24 15.49 -36.10
CA HIS A 110 -45.11 14.70 -37.36
C HIS A 110 -44.10 13.54 -37.25
N ASP A 111 -44.33 12.49 -38.05
CA ASP A 111 -43.42 11.36 -38.26
C ASP A 111 -42.42 11.61 -39.40
N ALA A 112 -41.23 11.00 -39.31
CA ALA A 112 -40.51 10.45 -40.46
C ALA A 112 -39.46 9.42 -40.00
N HIS A 113 -39.64 8.14 -40.37
CA HIS A 113 -38.56 7.16 -40.39
C HIS A 113 -37.63 7.41 -41.59
N LEU A 114 -36.35 7.02 -41.48
CA LEU A 114 -35.63 6.27 -42.52
C LEU A 114 -34.31 5.69 -42.00
N GLN A 115 -33.97 4.48 -42.46
CA GLN A 115 -32.62 3.91 -42.48
C GLN A 115 -32.34 3.41 -43.93
N PRO A 116 -31.27 2.65 -44.25
CA PRO A 116 -30.10 3.23 -44.89
C PRO A 116 -29.75 2.59 -46.26
N ALA A 117 -28.71 3.10 -46.92
CA ALA A 117 -28.05 2.41 -48.04
C ALA A 117 -26.57 2.81 -48.14
N GLU A 118 -25.77 1.96 -48.78
CA GLU A 118 -24.31 2.05 -48.94
C GLU A 118 -23.92 2.68 -50.30
N GLY A 119 -22.62 2.96 -50.54
CA GLY A 119 -22.18 3.39 -51.88
C GLY A 119 -20.74 3.91 -52.05
N SER A 120 -19.75 3.01 -52.01
CA SER A 120 -18.43 3.02 -52.70
C SER A 120 -17.87 4.29 -53.40
N GLY A 121 -16.57 4.57 -53.26
CA GLY A 121 -15.84 5.36 -54.29
C GLY A 121 -14.43 5.90 -53.96
N ASN A 122 -13.39 5.18 -54.38
CA ASN A 122 -11.96 5.56 -54.51
C ASN A 122 -11.52 7.04 -54.49
N GLY A 123 -10.36 7.34 -53.88
CA GLY A 123 -9.28 7.98 -54.66
C GLY A 123 -8.22 8.90 -54.02
N VAL A 124 -6.99 8.38 -53.86
CA VAL A 124 -5.70 9.03 -54.28
C VAL A 124 -5.20 10.34 -53.60
N ARG A 125 -4.15 10.18 -52.75
CA ARG A 125 -2.92 11.03 -52.51
C ARG A 125 -3.04 12.55 -52.21
N GLY A 126 -2.26 13.04 -51.22
CA GLY A 126 -1.81 14.45 -51.19
C GLY A 126 -1.34 15.03 -49.84
N GLU A 127 -0.09 14.78 -49.44
CA GLU A 127 0.66 15.62 -48.48
C GLU A 127 1.27 16.84 -49.22
N PRO A 128 1.76 17.91 -48.54
CA PRO A 128 1.35 18.55 -47.28
C PRO A 128 1.21 20.09 -47.48
N VAL A 129 1.24 20.91 -46.40
CA VAL A 129 2.09 22.14 -46.24
C VAL A 129 1.66 23.00 -45.02
N SER A 130 2.61 23.75 -44.47
CA SER A 130 2.53 24.65 -43.30
C SER A 130 1.73 25.95 -43.48
N GLY A 131 1.26 26.55 -42.38
CA GLY A 131 0.85 27.97 -42.33
C GLY A 131 0.49 28.51 -40.94
N VAL A 132 1.29 29.44 -40.41
CA VAL A 132 1.00 30.28 -39.22
C VAL A 132 0.74 31.70 -39.72
N PRO A 133 -0.38 32.35 -39.35
CA PRO A 133 -0.41 33.37 -38.27
C PRO A 133 -1.50 33.05 -37.22
N GLN A 134 -1.43 33.42 -35.94
CA GLN A 134 -1.01 34.63 -35.20
C GLN A 134 -2.21 35.46 -34.72
N GLU A 135 -2.03 35.98 -33.51
CA GLU A 135 -2.86 36.87 -32.67
C GLU A 135 -3.90 37.75 -33.37
N ASP A 136 -5.04 37.94 -32.70
CA ASP A 136 -5.42 39.31 -32.34
C ASP A 136 -6.10 39.36 -30.97
N SER A 137 -6.12 40.54 -30.34
CA SER A 137 -6.58 40.77 -28.97
C SER A 137 -7.66 41.84 -28.91
N ASN A 138 -8.60 41.73 -27.96
CA ASN A 138 -9.30 42.94 -27.52
C ASN A 138 -9.88 42.85 -26.10
N HIS A 139 -9.85 43.99 -25.40
CA HIS A 139 -10.50 44.20 -24.12
C HIS A 139 -11.86 44.88 -24.31
N LEU A 140 -12.79 44.70 -23.37
CA LEU A 140 -13.78 45.74 -23.07
C LEU A 140 -14.24 45.66 -21.61
N HIS A 141 -14.24 46.80 -20.92
CA HIS A 141 -14.78 46.97 -19.58
C HIS A 141 -16.21 47.50 -19.64
N THR A 142 -17.07 47.07 -18.71
CA THR A 142 -18.23 47.84 -18.23
C THR A 142 -18.33 47.72 -16.71
N ALA A 143 -18.96 48.70 -16.06
CA ALA A 143 -19.04 48.82 -14.60
C ALA A 143 -20.48 49.05 -14.13
N GLY A 144 -20.85 48.52 -12.95
CA GLY A 144 -22.22 48.51 -12.43
C GLY A 144 -22.33 48.69 -10.91
N VAL A 145 -22.60 49.93 -10.52
CA VAL A 145 -22.98 50.52 -9.22
C VAL A 145 -23.51 49.58 -8.09
N MET A 146 -23.11 49.87 -6.84
CA MET A 146 -23.61 49.25 -5.59
C MET A 146 -24.98 49.77 -5.11
N ARG A 147 -25.70 48.96 -4.30
CA ARG A 147 -26.29 49.40 -3.01
C ARG A 147 -26.50 48.22 -2.03
N PRO A 148 -26.39 48.43 -0.69
CA PRO A 148 -26.46 47.35 0.31
C PRO A 148 -27.84 47.21 0.98
N LEU A 149 -28.07 46.07 1.66
CA LEU A 149 -29.22 45.83 2.53
C LEU A 149 -28.80 45.86 4.02
N LEU A 150 -29.68 46.36 4.90
CA LEU A 150 -29.38 46.65 6.30
C LEU A 150 -29.53 45.45 7.25
N LEU A 151 -28.69 45.42 8.29
CA LEU A 151 -28.92 44.62 9.49
C LEU A 151 -30.10 45.19 10.30
N ARG A 152 -30.83 44.30 10.98
CA ARG A 152 -31.76 44.64 12.07
C ARG A 152 -31.20 44.06 13.38
N VAL A 153 -31.23 44.85 14.44
CA VAL A 153 -30.78 44.46 15.78
C VAL A 153 -31.87 44.85 16.78
N ASP A 154 -32.46 43.86 17.44
CA ASP A 154 -33.43 44.06 18.51
C ASP A 154 -32.81 43.68 19.87
N ARG A 155 -33.21 44.36 20.95
CA ARG A 155 -32.51 44.33 22.24
C ARG A 155 -33.47 44.56 23.42
N ALA A 156 -33.48 43.62 24.36
CA ALA A 156 -34.11 43.74 25.69
C ALA A 156 -33.18 43.00 26.69
N SER A 157 -32.86 43.40 27.93
CA SER A 157 -33.65 43.88 29.08
C SER A 157 -34.74 42.89 29.53
N GLY A 158 -34.72 42.29 30.72
CA GLY A 158 -33.71 42.28 31.80
C GLY A 158 -34.36 42.05 33.18
N ALA A 159 -33.68 41.42 34.13
CA ALA A 159 -34.01 41.40 35.57
C ALA A 159 -32.87 40.72 36.38
N ALA A 160 -32.88 40.85 37.72
CA ALA A 160 -31.91 40.22 38.61
C ALA A 160 -32.57 39.64 39.88
N GLY A 161 -31.91 38.66 40.50
CA GLY A 161 -32.27 38.08 41.81
C GLY A 161 -31.02 37.61 42.54
N ARG A 162 -31.03 37.62 43.89
CA ARG A 162 -29.88 37.30 44.75
C ARG A 162 -30.28 36.25 45.81
N GLY A 163 -29.37 35.36 46.21
CA GLY A 163 -29.61 34.40 47.30
C GLY A 163 -28.36 33.58 47.64
N ALA A 164 -28.04 33.46 48.92
CA ALA A 164 -26.79 32.94 49.49
C ALA A 164 -26.39 31.48 49.17
N GLY A 165 -25.10 31.17 49.35
CA GLY A 165 -24.58 29.81 49.60
C GLY A 165 -24.13 29.67 51.07
N PRO A 166 -23.10 28.87 51.43
CA PRO A 166 -22.32 27.94 50.61
C PRO A 166 -22.06 26.54 51.25
N VAL A 167 -21.64 25.55 50.45
CA VAL A 167 -20.80 24.42 50.92
C VAL A 167 -19.74 24.14 49.85
N VAL A 168 -18.49 23.90 50.27
CA VAL A 168 -17.33 23.79 49.38
C VAL A 168 -17.02 22.33 49.02
N GLN A 169 -17.03 21.99 47.72
CA GLN A 169 -16.19 20.91 47.16
C GLN A 169 -16.21 20.88 45.61
N ARG A 170 -15.08 21.23 44.98
CA ARG A 170 -14.52 20.70 43.70
C ARG A 170 -13.26 21.52 43.34
N ARG A 171 -12.12 20.88 43.05
CA ARG A 171 -11.76 20.12 41.83
C ARG A 171 -11.52 21.06 40.65
N TRP A 172 -10.26 21.15 40.21
CA TRP A 172 -9.79 22.08 39.18
C TRP A 172 -10.50 21.87 37.83
N SER A 173 -10.98 22.95 37.24
CA SER A 173 -11.41 23.01 35.84
C SER A 173 -11.03 24.37 35.26
N TRP A 174 -10.20 24.39 34.22
CA TRP A 174 -9.74 25.62 33.58
C TRP A 174 -10.73 26.09 32.51
N ARG A 175 -11.22 27.34 32.62
CA ARG A 175 -11.80 28.09 31.50
C ARG A 175 -11.27 29.53 31.51
N SER A 176 -10.53 29.85 30.44
CA SER A 176 -10.40 31.18 29.81
C SER A 176 -10.75 32.42 30.66
N ALA A 177 -9.71 33.10 31.17
CA ALA A 177 -9.79 34.53 31.47
C ALA A 177 -9.40 35.33 30.20
N SER A 178 -10.07 36.47 29.95
CA SER A 178 -9.91 37.25 28.72
C SER A 178 -8.83 38.34 28.84
N GLY A 179 -7.69 38.14 28.16
CA GLY A 179 -6.67 39.18 27.95
C GLY A 179 -6.70 39.73 26.52
N ARG A 180 -6.92 41.04 26.33
CA ARG A 180 -6.89 41.67 25.00
C ARG A 180 -5.53 42.31 24.71
N THR A 181 -4.70 41.68 23.86
CA THR A 181 -3.62 42.39 23.14
C THR A 181 -3.33 41.76 21.78
N ARG A 182 -3.30 42.60 20.73
CA ARG A 182 -2.65 42.37 19.41
C ARG A 182 -2.84 40.98 18.74
N GLN A 183 -4.10 40.62 18.43
CA GLN A 183 -4.40 39.84 17.22
C GLN A 183 -5.22 40.70 16.26
N GLY A 184 -4.56 41.23 15.24
CA GLY A 184 -5.16 42.24 14.33
C GLY A 184 -4.42 42.48 13.02
N ARG A 185 -3.55 41.55 12.59
CA ARG A 185 -2.87 41.64 11.27
C ARG A 185 -2.51 40.30 10.58
N ALA A 186 -2.75 39.15 11.21
CA ALA A 186 -2.29 37.84 10.72
C ALA A 186 -3.41 36.96 10.10
N HIS A 187 -4.56 37.55 9.71
CA HIS A 187 -5.72 36.77 9.26
C HIS A 187 -6.49 37.40 8.09
N ARG A 188 -5.79 38.12 7.20
CA ARG A 188 -6.32 38.59 5.90
C ARG A 188 -5.42 38.34 4.68
N GLU A 189 -4.22 37.81 4.85
CA GLU A 189 -3.28 37.57 3.75
C GLU A 189 -3.30 36.10 3.23
N MET A 190 -3.84 35.16 4.00
CA MET A 190 -3.95 33.73 3.63
C MET A 190 -5.09 33.42 2.62
N LYS A 191 -5.44 34.38 1.77
CA LYS A 191 -6.41 34.24 0.65
C LYS A 191 -6.03 35.07 -0.58
N ARG A 192 -4.75 35.10 -0.98
CA ARG A 192 -4.33 35.63 -2.30
C ARG A 192 -2.96 35.15 -2.81
N SER A 193 -2.77 33.84 -2.95
CA SER A 193 -1.93 33.27 -4.04
C SER A 193 -2.26 31.78 -4.25
N VAL A 194 -2.93 31.49 -5.37
CA VAL A 194 -3.06 30.15 -5.99
C VAL A 194 -3.22 30.42 -7.49
N HIS A 195 -2.48 29.71 -8.34
CA HIS A 195 -2.22 30.00 -9.76
C HIS A 195 -1.10 31.01 -10.06
N GLU A 196 0.08 30.79 -9.48
CA GLU A 196 1.33 31.07 -10.21
C GLU A 196 1.76 29.76 -10.89
N ARG A 197 1.77 29.75 -12.23
CA ARG A 197 2.32 28.63 -13.01
C ARG A 197 3.82 28.85 -13.10
N TRP A 198 4.60 27.93 -12.53
CA TRP A 198 6.05 27.97 -12.60
C TRP A 198 6.48 27.89 -14.08
N THR A 199 7.27 28.86 -14.53
CA THR A 199 7.82 28.86 -15.87
C THR A 199 9.07 27.96 -15.92
N ARG A 200 9.49 27.56 -17.13
CA ARG A 200 10.79 26.89 -17.31
C ARG A 200 11.97 27.70 -16.75
N ARG A 201 11.82 29.02 -16.60
CA ARG A 201 12.85 29.91 -16.06
C ARG A 201 12.92 29.88 -14.54
N ASP A 202 11.81 29.62 -13.86
CA ASP A 202 11.75 29.49 -12.40
C ASP A 202 12.32 28.15 -11.94
N VAL A 203 12.01 27.07 -12.68
CA VAL A 203 12.65 25.76 -12.51
C VAL A 203 14.17 25.87 -12.69
N LEU A 204 14.64 26.55 -13.75
CA LEU A 204 16.07 26.84 -13.94
C LEU A 204 16.64 27.78 -12.87
N GLY A 205 15.83 28.67 -12.28
CA GLY A 205 16.22 29.56 -11.18
C GLY A 205 16.60 28.80 -9.91
N VAL A 206 15.88 27.72 -9.58
CA VAL A 206 16.22 26.82 -8.46
C VAL A 206 17.57 26.13 -8.69
N PHE A 207 17.88 25.74 -9.94
CA PHE A 207 19.21 25.21 -10.28
C PHE A 207 20.31 26.28 -10.25
N ALA A 208 20.03 27.51 -10.71
CA ALA A 208 21.01 28.60 -10.78
C ALA A 208 21.41 29.12 -9.38
N ALA A 209 20.48 29.18 -8.43
CA ALA A 209 20.75 29.62 -7.06
C ALA A 209 21.60 28.60 -6.25
N GLY A 210 21.77 27.38 -6.74
CA GLY A 210 22.52 26.31 -6.08
C GLY A 210 24.03 26.28 -6.36
N VAL A 211 24.54 27.10 -7.29
CA VAL A 211 25.95 27.01 -7.77
C VAL A 211 26.87 28.06 -7.11
N ALA A 212 26.63 28.37 -5.84
CA ALA A 212 27.71 28.77 -4.94
C ALA A 212 28.31 27.46 -4.38
N GLY A 213 29.60 27.20 -4.67
CA GLY A 213 30.22 25.87 -4.62
C GLY A 213 30.36 25.20 -3.24
N ILE A 214 29.24 24.85 -2.60
CA ILE A 214 29.19 23.87 -1.51
C ILE A 214 29.23 22.49 -2.17
N ALA A 215 30.42 21.91 -2.23
CA ALA A 215 30.59 20.50 -2.55
C ALA A 215 30.01 19.67 -1.39
N PHE A 216 28.71 19.34 -1.46
CA PHE A 216 28.14 18.31 -0.61
C PHE A 216 28.93 17.01 -0.85
N PRO A 217 29.42 16.33 0.20
CA PRO A 217 30.08 15.05 0.02
C PRO A 217 29.09 14.07 -0.65
N PRO A 218 29.57 13.13 -1.48
CA PRO A 218 28.70 12.13 -2.08
C PRO A 218 27.93 11.41 -0.98
N VAL A 219 26.59 11.43 -1.06
CA VAL A 219 25.73 10.81 -0.04
C VAL A 219 25.89 9.30 -0.14
N THR A 220 26.77 8.75 0.68
CA THR A 220 27.00 7.32 0.80
C THR A 220 25.79 6.66 1.49
N ALA A 221 25.23 5.65 0.85
CA ALA A 221 24.31 4.73 1.53
C ALA A 221 25.04 3.94 2.63
N SER A 222 24.29 3.16 3.42
CA SER A 222 24.94 2.20 4.34
C SER A 222 25.69 1.15 3.53
N ALA A 223 27.02 1.12 3.67
CA ALA A 223 27.86 0.09 3.04
C ALA A 223 27.68 -1.32 3.68
N ALA A 224 26.99 -1.40 4.82
CA ALA A 224 26.63 -2.68 5.44
C ALA A 224 25.35 -3.23 4.80
N ALA A 225 25.44 -4.46 4.28
CA ALA A 225 24.29 -5.23 3.82
C ALA A 225 23.28 -5.46 4.97
N PRO A 226 21.96 -5.56 4.67
CA PRO A 226 20.93 -5.74 5.68
C PRO A 226 21.15 -7.02 6.52
N ALA A 227 21.19 -6.86 7.84
CA ALA A 227 21.40 -7.95 8.79
C ALA A 227 20.07 -8.55 9.23
N PHE A 228 19.80 -9.79 8.79
CA PHE A 228 18.55 -10.49 9.08
C PHE A 228 18.61 -11.30 10.37
N ALA A 229 17.49 -11.38 11.09
CA ALA A 229 17.36 -12.25 12.26
C ALA A 229 17.44 -13.74 11.87
N LYS A 230 18.01 -14.58 12.73
CA LYS A 230 18.13 -16.03 12.47
C LYS A 230 16.75 -16.66 12.28
N GLY A 231 16.50 -17.22 11.10
CA GLY A 231 15.20 -17.79 10.72
C GLY A 231 14.17 -16.77 10.24
N ALA A 232 14.60 -15.56 9.88
CA ALA A 232 13.76 -14.64 9.11
C ALA A 232 13.51 -15.17 7.70
N VAL A 233 12.35 -14.84 7.15
CA VAL A 233 11.92 -15.18 5.79
C VAL A 233 11.22 -13.99 5.15
N ILE A 234 11.13 -13.99 3.83
CA ILE A 234 10.14 -13.21 3.08
C ILE A 234 9.10 -14.19 2.53
N ARG A 235 7.81 -13.98 2.84
CA ARG A 235 6.74 -14.91 2.50
C ARG A 235 6.10 -14.57 1.14
N GLY A 236 6.40 -15.39 0.14
CA GLY A 236 5.76 -15.32 -1.17
C GLY A 236 4.53 -16.24 -1.29
N VAL A 237 3.72 -16.03 -2.32
CA VAL A 237 2.48 -16.78 -2.58
C VAL A 237 2.69 -18.27 -2.84
N LEU A 238 3.90 -18.65 -3.29
CA LEU A 238 4.33 -20.03 -3.54
C LEU A 238 5.04 -20.66 -2.34
N LYS A 239 5.97 -19.94 -1.71
CA LYS A 239 6.81 -20.43 -0.59
C LYS A 239 7.34 -19.26 0.26
N ASP A 240 7.84 -19.59 1.44
CA ASP A 240 8.74 -18.69 2.19
C ASP A 240 10.15 -18.77 1.57
N TYR A 241 10.83 -17.63 1.43
CA TYR A 241 12.18 -17.46 0.89
C TYR A 241 13.12 -17.00 2.02
N ALA A 242 14.41 -17.36 2.00
CA ALA A 242 15.37 -16.58 2.79
C ALA A 242 15.43 -15.14 2.22
N PRO A 243 15.69 -14.10 3.04
CA PRO A 243 15.71 -12.71 2.54
C PRO A 243 16.72 -12.48 1.41
N ASP A 244 17.80 -13.25 1.36
CA ASP A 244 18.81 -13.21 0.30
C ASP A 244 18.38 -13.92 -0.98
N ASP A 245 17.55 -14.98 -0.88
CA ASP A 245 17.09 -15.83 -1.98
C ASP A 245 16.13 -15.13 -2.95
N ILE A 246 15.54 -13.98 -2.58
CA ILE A 246 14.46 -13.35 -3.34
C ILE A 246 14.93 -12.66 -4.65
N GLY A 247 16.18 -12.88 -5.03
CA GLY A 247 16.81 -12.29 -6.22
C GLY A 247 17.40 -10.91 -5.95
N SER A 248 18.48 -10.56 -6.64
CA SER A 248 19.21 -9.29 -6.49
C SER A 248 18.56 -8.09 -7.20
N GLY A 249 17.44 -8.31 -7.88
CA GLY A 249 16.66 -7.25 -8.53
C GLY A 249 15.86 -6.40 -7.54
N ALA A 250 15.31 -5.30 -8.04
CA ALA A 250 14.49 -4.40 -7.24
C ALA A 250 13.20 -5.07 -6.74
N THR A 251 12.78 -4.74 -5.53
CA THR A 251 11.48 -5.13 -4.99
C THR A 251 10.52 -3.95 -5.07
N LEU A 252 9.45 -4.12 -5.86
CA LEU A 252 8.34 -3.16 -5.92
C LEU A 252 7.41 -3.45 -4.74
N PHE A 253 7.40 -2.55 -3.75
CA PHE A 253 6.72 -2.79 -2.47
C PHE A 253 5.21 -2.52 -2.50
N HIS A 254 4.69 -1.90 -3.56
CA HIS A 254 3.28 -1.56 -3.72
C HIS A 254 2.87 -1.56 -5.21
N GLU A 255 2.32 -2.67 -5.70
CA GLU A 255 1.66 -2.77 -7.01
C GLU A 255 0.33 -3.54 -6.88
N HIS A 256 -0.45 -3.59 -7.96
CA HIS A 256 -1.68 -4.40 -8.03
C HIS A 256 -1.64 -5.36 -9.22
N LEU A 257 -1.81 -6.65 -8.93
CA LEU A 257 -1.78 -7.75 -9.88
C LEU A 257 -3.13 -8.48 -9.96
N SER A 258 -3.97 -8.38 -8.91
CA SER A 258 -5.32 -8.96 -8.90
C SER A 258 -6.31 -8.08 -8.13
N LEU A 259 -7.15 -7.35 -8.86
CA LEU A 259 -8.31 -6.60 -8.36
C LEU A 259 -9.56 -7.02 -9.15
N ALA A 260 -10.75 -6.86 -8.58
CA ALA A 260 -11.98 -7.08 -9.33
C ALA A 260 -12.11 -6.08 -10.50
N PRO A 261 -12.62 -6.49 -11.68
CA PRO A 261 -12.85 -5.59 -12.83
C PRO A 261 -13.64 -4.32 -12.49
N ASP A 262 -14.60 -4.43 -11.55
CA ASP A 262 -15.47 -3.34 -11.11
C ASP A 262 -14.86 -2.43 -10.02
N PHE A 263 -13.65 -2.71 -9.52
CA PHE A 263 -13.12 -2.06 -8.32
C PHE A 263 -12.99 -0.53 -8.49
N LEU A 264 -12.45 -0.06 -9.62
CA LEU A 264 -12.38 1.37 -9.90
C LEU A 264 -13.75 1.98 -10.22
N THR A 265 -14.72 1.20 -10.68
CA THR A 265 -16.12 1.65 -10.81
C THR A 265 -16.75 1.88 -9.43
N ARG A 266 -16.54 0.96 -8.47
CA ARG A 266 -16.94 1.15 -7.05
C ARG A 266 -16.26 2.36 -6.43
N PHE A 267 -14.96 2.54 -6.67
CA PHE A 267 -14.16 3.66 -6.15
C PHE A 267 -14.59 5.01 -6.75
N GLY A 268 -14.76 5.07 -8.08
CA GLY A 268 -15.22 6.27 -8.79
C GLY A 268 -16.59 6.74 -8.30
N ARG A 269 -17.52 5.79 -8.09
CA ARG A 269 -18.84 6.10 -7.49
C ARG A 269 -18.72 6.69 -6.08
N TYR A 270 -18.00 6.03 -5.17
CA TYR A 270 -17.84 6.56 -3.81
C TYR A 270 -17.16 7.95 -3.79
N THR A 271 -16.18 8.16 -4.69
CA THR A 271 -15.53 9.46 -4.84
C THR A 271 -16.49 10.53 -5.38
N ALA A 272 -17.37 10.18 -6.33
CA ALA A 272 -18.43 11.08 -6.80
C ALA A 272 -19.46 11.42 -5.72
N GLU A 273 -19.90 10.44 -4.93
CA GLU A 273 -20.81 10.62 -3.79
C GLU A 273 -20.18 11.53 -2.72
N THR A 274 -18.90 11.30 -2.39
CA THR A 274 -18.13 12.10 -1.43
C THR A 274 -17.91 13.53 -1.93
N ASN A 275 -17.55 13.70 -3.21
CA ASN A 275 -17.36 15.01 -3.82
C ASN A 275 -18.67 15.80 -3.86
N ALA A 276 -19.80 15.16 -4.21
CA ALA A 276 -21.11 15.80 -4.21
C ALA A 276 -21.50 16.29 -2.81
N ALA A 277 -21.25 15.49 -1.76
CA ALA A 277 -21.46 15.88 -0.37
C ALA A 277 -20.54 17.05 0.09
N ALA A 278 -19.36 17.19 -0.53
CA ALA A 278 -18.41 18.28 -0.28
C ALA A 278 -18.61 19.51 -1.18
N GLY A 279 -19.55 19.51 -2.13
CA GLY A 279 -19.73 20.57 -3.12
C GLY A 279 -18.64 20.63 -4.20
N LEU A 280 -17.91 19.52 -4.40
CA LEU A 280 -16.86 19.35 -5.41
C LEU A 280 -17.40 18.66 -6.66
N PRO A 281 -16.80 18.86 -7.85
CA PRO A 281 -17.18 18.14 -9.05
C PRO A 281 -16.88 16.63 -8.92
N PRO A 282 -17.62 15.75 -9.62
CA PRO A 282 -17.29 14.33 -9.69
C PRO A 282 -15.93 14.10 -10.36
N PRO A 283 -15.31 12.92 -10.20
CA PRO A 283 -14.13 12.52 -10.97
C PRO A 283 -14.36 12.68 -12.48
N ALA A 284 -13.31 13.13 -13.19
CA ALA A 284 -13.35 13.28 -14.65
C ALA A 284 -13.07 11.95 -15.35
N GLY A 285 -13.81 11.68 -16.43
CA GLY A 285 -13.70 10.46 -17.23
C GLY A 285 -14.56 9.30 -16.70
N ALA A 286 -14.68 8.25 -17.51
CA ALA A 286 -15.21 6.98 -17.04
C ALA A 286 -14.16 6.26 -16.17
N PRO A 287 -14.55 5.45 -15.18
CA PRO A 287 -13.63 4.55 -14.49
C PRO A 287 -12.97 3.57 -15.45
N ASP A 288 -11.68 3.28 -15.24
CA ASP A 288 -10.98 2.23 -15.97
C ASP A 288 -11.54 0.84 -15.65
N ASP A 289 -11.66 -0.02 -16.65
CA ASP A 289 -11.94 -1.45 -16.48
C ASP A 289 -10.67 -2.21 -16.10
N LEU A 290 -10.73 -3.03 -15.04
CA LEU A 290 -9.62 -3.87 -14.57
C LEU A 290 -9.70 -5.32 -15.06
N SER A 291 -10.52 -5.62 -16.08
CA SER A 291 -10.59 -6.94 -16.72
C SER A 291 -9.23 -7.51 -17.14
N PHE A 292 -8.23 -6.67 -17.46
CA PHE A 292 -6.87 -7.12 -17.75
C PHE A 292 -6.23 -7.90 -16.58
N MET A 293 -6.56 -7.57 -15.32
CA MET A 293 -6.11 -8.29 -14.12
C MET A 293 -6.79 -9.66 -13.93
N GLN A 294 -7.55 -10.12 -14.92
CA GLN A 294 -8.13 -11.47 -14.99
C GLN A 294 -7.53 -12.31 -16.13
N ASP A 295 -6.66 -11.72 -16.97
CA ASP A 295 -5.93 -12.43 -18.03
C ASP A 295 -4.57 -12.93 -17.50
N PRO A 296 -4.40 -14.26 -17.28
CA PRO A 296 -3.19 -14.79 -16.69
C PRO A 296 -2.00 -14.81 -17.66
N ASP A 297 -2.22 -14.71 -18.97
CA ASP A 297 -1.17 -14.76 -19.99
C ASP A 297 -0.66 -13.37 -20.35
N LEU A 298 -1.55 -12.37 -20.40
CA LEU A 298 -1.18 -10.95 -20.46
C LEU A 298 -0.34 -10.55 -19.23
N LEU A 299 -0.83 -10.82 -18.02
CA LEU A 299 -0.08 -10.50 -16.80
C LEU A 299 1.23 -11.29 -16.70
N THR A 300 1.27 -12.55 -17.17
CA THR A 300 2.54 -13.31 -17.27
C THR A 300 3.53 -12.60 -18.19
N ALA A 301 3.09 -12.07 -19.34
CA ALA A 301 3.97 -11.34 -20.26
C ALA A 301 4.50 -10.03 -19.66
N GLU A 302 3.63 -9.23 -19.03
CA GLU A 302 4.00 -7.99 -18.33
C GLU A 302 5.02 -8.25 -17.21
N LEU A 303 4.80 -9.28 -16.38
CA LEU A 303 5.71 -9.65 -15.29
C LEU A 303 7.01 -10.28 -15.78
N THR A 304 6.98 -11.05 -16.87
CA THR A 304 8.19 -11.58 -17.52
C THR A 304 9.04 -10.45 -18.09
N ALA A 305 8.42 -9.40 -18.65
CA ALA A 305 9.11 -8.20 -19.09
C ALA A 305 9.70 -7.42 -17.91
N ALA A 306 8.91 -7.18 -16.85
CA ALA A 306 9.38 -6.48 -15.65
C ALA A 306 10.56 -7.19 -14.97
N ARG A 307 10.56 -8.52 -14.94
CA ARG A 307 11.68 -9.35 -14.45
C ARG A 307 12.95 -9.19 -15.30
N ARG A 308 12.82 -9.09 -16.63
CA ARG A 308 13.95 -8.78 -17.54
C ARG A 308 14.47 -7.36 -17.37
N GLU A 309 13.59 -6.44 -16.97
CA GLU A 309 13.89 -5.02 -16.70
C GLU A 309 14.40 -4.76 -15.27
N GLY A 310 14.71 -5.82 -14.51
CA GLY A 310 15.42 -5.75 -13.23
C GLY A 310 14.57 -5.89 -11.97
N VAL A 311 13.26 -6.17 -12.09
CA VAL A 311 12.40 -6.45 -10.93
C VAL A 311 12.67 -7.87 -10.41
N GLY A 312 13.11 -7.96 -9.15
CA GLY A 312 13.34 -9.22 -8.41
C GLY A 312 12.11 -9.71 -7.65
N CYS A 313 11.25 -8.80 -7.15
CA CYS A 313 10.04 -9.14 -6.41
C CYS A 313 8.94 -8.07 -6.58
N ILE A 314 7.68 -8.48 -6.47
CA ILE A 314 6.52 -7.57 -6.38
C ILE A 314 5.68 -7.91 -5.16
N VAL A 315 5.19 -6.89 -4.46
CA VAL A 315 4.15 -6.99 -3.44
C VAL A 315 2.80 -6.60 -4.06
N ASP A 316 1.84 -7.52 -4.08
CA ASP A 316 0.45 -7.23 -4.42
C ASP A 316 -0.28 -6.65 -3.20
N GLY A 317 -0.70 -5.38 -3.27
CA GLY A 317 -1.43 -4.70 -2.21
C GLY A 317 -2.93 -5.02 -2.15
N GLY A 318 -3.41 -5.95 -2.98
CA GLY A 318 -4.83 -6.29 -3.06
C GLY A 318 -5.35 -7.05 -1.83
N HIS A 319 -6.66 -6.93 -1.59
CA HIS A 319 -7.37 -7.63 -0.51
C HIS A 319 -8.60 -8.39 -1.03
N PRO A 320 -9.16 -9.34 -0.25
CA PRO A 320 -10.44 -9.97 -0.59
C PRO A 320 -11.61 -8.98 -0.81
N ASP A 321 -11.66 -7.86 -0.09
CA ASP A 321 -12.67 -6.78 -0.27
C ASP A 321 -12.46 -5.96 -1.56
N MET A 322 -11.22 -5.92 -2.07
CA MET A 322 -10.88 -5.39 -3.39
C MET A 322 -11.12 -6.43 -4.51
N GLY A 323 -11.31 -7.71 -4.15
CA GLY A 323 -11.57 -8.82 -5.08
C GLY A 323 -10.32 -9.61 -5.51
N ARG A 324 -9.23 -9.55 -4.75
CA ARG A 324 -7.97 -10.28 -5.04
C ARG A 324 -8.17 -11.79 -5.11
N ASN A 325 -7.61 -12.43 -6.13
CA ASN A 325 -7.51 -13.88 -6.25
C ASN A 325 -6.09 -14.40 -5.95
N ILE A 326 -5.88 -14.99 -4.76
CA ILE A 326 -4.59 -15.59 -4.34
C ILE A 326 -4.10 -16.68 -5.32
N ASN A 327 -4.98 -17.46 -5.93
CA ASN A 327 -4.57 -18.53 -6.84
C ASN A 327 -4.15 -17.98 -8.22
N PHE A 328 -4.69 -16.83 -8.63
CA PHE A 328 -4.20 -16.07 -9.78
C PHE A 328 -2.77 -15.56 -9.52
N LEU A 329 -2.50 -14.95 -8.35
CA LEU A 329 -1.14 -14.54 -7.96
C LEU A 329 -0.14 -15.70 -7.97
N ARG A 330 -0.54 -16.90 -7.50
CA ARG A 330 0.28 -18.12 -7.59
C ARG A 330 0.58 -18.51 -9.05
N GLN A 331 -0.44 -18.49 -9.91
CA GLN A 331 -0.29 -18.78 -11.33
C GLN A 331 0.68 -17.80 -12.01
N LEU A 332 0.57 -16.50 -11.72
CA LEU A 332 1.48 -15.47 -12.22
C LEU A 332 2.92 -15.66 -11.72
N SER A 333 3.11 -15.84 -10.42
CA SER A 333 4.43 -16.03 -9.82
C SER A 333 5.14 -17.25 -10.41
N MET A 334 4.40 -18.35 -10.61
CA MET A 334 4.91 -19.58 -11.21
C MET A 334 5.22 -19.41 -12.71
N LYS A 335 4.33 -18.80 -13.51
CA LYS A 335 4.53 -18.63 -14.96
C LYS A 335 5.65 -17.65 -15.31
N ALA A 336 5.74 -16.50 -14.62
CA ALA A 336 6.80 -15.52 -14.85
C ALA A 336 8.13 -15.87 -14.13
N GLY A 337 8.08 -16.80 -13.18
CA GLY A 337 9.21 -17.12 -12.28
C GLY A 337 9.64 -15.93 -11.42
N LEU A 338 8.68 -15.06 -11.06
CA LEU A 338 8.89 -13.84 -10.29
C LEU A 338 8.27 -14.00 -8.89
N PRO A 339 9.04 -13.85 -7.79
CA PRO A 339 8.50 -13.79 -6.44
C PRO A 339 7.40 -12.73 -6.30
N ILE A 340 6.20 -13.17 -5.92
CA ILE A 340 5.09 -12.30 -5.53
C ILE A 340 4.81 -12.50 -4.03
N VAL A 341 4.80 -11.41 -3.28
CA VAL A 341 4.29 -11.35 -1.90
C VAL A 341 2.84 -10.89 -1.96
N ALA A 342 1.93 -11.55 -1.25
CA ALA A 342 0.55 -11.09 -1.10
C ALA A 342 0.39 -10.25 0.17
N GLY A 343 -0.30 -9.12 0.04
CA GLY A 343 -0.78 -8.30 1.14
C GLY A 343 -1.87 -8.99 1.98
N GLY A 344 -2.51 -8.22 2.84
CA GLY A 344 -3.49 -8.72 3.81
C GLY A 344 -3.95 -7.61 4.73
N GLY A 345 -5.11 -7.80 5.36
CA GLY A 345 -5.85 -6.70 5.97
C GLY A 345 -7.07 -6.29 5.16
N PHE A 346 -7.38 -4.99 5.20
CA PHE A 346 -8.56 -4.37 4.61
C PHE A 346 -8.20 -2.98 4.08
N TYR A 347 -8.95 -2.51 3.10
CA TYR A 347 -8.69 -1.23 2.42
C TYR A 347 -9.25 0.00 3.20
N THR A 348 -9.89 0.95 2.53
CA THR A 348 -10.62 2.07 3.17
C THR A 348 -12.06 1.68 3.52
N GLN A 349 -12.71 2.37 4.47
CA GLN A 349 -14.01 1.94 5.00
C GLN A 349 -15.12 1.61 3.98
N PRO A 350 -15.28 2.33 2.85
CA PRO A 350 -16.37 2.07 1.88
C PRO A 350 -16.36 0.69 1.23
N PHE A 351 -15.22 -0.01 1.29
CA PHE A 351 -15.02 -1.31 0.65
C PHE A 351 -15.12 -2.48 1.63
N TYR A 352 -15.06 -2.22 2.94
CA TYR A 352 -15.04 -3.25 3.98
C TYR A 352 -16.19 -4.27 3.85
N PRO A 353 -15.95 -5.55 4.19
CA PRO A 353 -17.02 -6.52 4.41
C PRO A 353 -18.03 -5.96 5.40
N LYS A 354 -19.33 -6.10 5.12
CA LYS A 354 -20.42 -5.44 5.86
C LYS A 354 -20.39 -5.76 7.36
N GLU A 355 -19.92 -6.95 7.68
CA GLU A 355 -19.78 -7.51 9.02
C GLU A 355 -18.74 -6.75 9.85
N LEU A 356 -17.68 -6.23 9.23
CA LEU A 356 -16.60 -5.49 9.90
C LEU A 356 -17.12 -4.21 10.59
N GLY A 357 -18.20 -3.62 10.05
CA GLY A 357 -18.91 -2.51 10.68
C GLY A 357 -19.40 -2.86 12.10
N THR A 358 -19.88 -4.08 12.32
CA THR A 358 -20.41 -4.54 13.62
C THR A 358 -19.36 -5.23 14.51
N MET A 359 -18.25 -5.69 13.94
CA MET A 359 -17.17 -6.32 14.71
C MET A 359 -16.49 -5.36 15.70
N ASN A 360 -16.21 -5.83 16.91
CA ASN A 360 -15.27 -5.18 17.82
C ASN A 360 -13.81 -5.41 17.39
N GLU A 361 -12.87 -4.70 18.02
CA GLU A 361 -11.46 -4.72 17.61
C GLU A 361 -10.85 -6.13 17.72
N ASP A 362 -11.18 -6.89 18.78
CA ASP A 362 -10.65 -8.25 18.98
C ASP A 362 -11.18 -9.26 17.94
N GLN A 363 -12.41 -9.06 17.45
CA GLN A 363 -12.97 -9.85 16.34
C GLN A 363 -12.20 -9.57 15.05
N ILE A 364 -11.82 -8.32 14.79
CA ILE A 364 -11.01 -7.93 13.63
C ILE A 364 -9.59 -8.51 13.77
N VAL A 365 -8.95 -8.40 14.93
CA VAL A 365 -7.64 -9.03 15.20
C VAL A 365 -7.67 -10.54 14.93
N ARG A 366 -8.71 -11.26 15.39
CA ARG A 366 -8.86 -12.70 15.11
C ARG A 366 -9.09 -13.00 13.62
N ALA A 367 -9.82 -12.15 12.90
CA ALA A 367 -10.01 -12.29 11.45
C ALA A 367 -8.69 -12.11 10.68
N LEU A 368 -7.88 -11.11 11.07
CA LEU A 368 -6.56 -10.82 10.50
C LEU A 368 -5.57 -11.96 10.74
N ILE A 369 -5.48 -12.48 11.98
CA ILE A 369 -4.63 -13.63 12.30
C ILE A 369 -5.06 -14.85 11.49
N LYS A 370 -6.36 -15.15 11.43
CA LYS A 370 -6.89 -16.25 10.62
C LYS A 370 -6.53 -16.10 9.13
N GLN A 371 -6.57 -14.88 8.58
CA GLN A 371 -6.16 -14.65 7.18
C GLN A 371 -4.70 -15.08 6.96
N VAL A 372 -3.79 -14.73 7.87
CA VAL A 372 -2.36 -15.10 7.82
C VAL A 372 -2.12 -16.60 8.04
N GLU A 373 -3.02 -17.28 8.75
CA GLU A 373 -2.98 -18.73 8.95
C GLU A 373 -3.51 -19.50 7.73
N THR A 374 -4.49 -18.96 6.98
CA THR A 374 -5.13 -19.65 5.84
C THR A 374 -4.61 -19.24 4.46
N GLU A 375 -4.06 -18.04 4.30
CA GLU A 375 -3.53 -17.50 3.04
C GLU A 375 -2.03 -17.21 3.14
N PRO A 376 -1.27 -17.17 2.03
CA PRO A 376 0.17 -16.89 2.05
C PRO A 376 0.45 -15.38 2.16
N VAL A 377 -0.18 -14.72 3.13
CA VAL A 377 0.00 -13.29 3.44
C VAL A 377 1.41 -13.08 3.98
N GLY A 378 2.20 -12.24 3.31
CA GLY A 378 3.57 -11.92 3.69
C GLY A 378 3.78 -10.50 4.23
N VAL A 379 2.75 -9.67 4.20
CA VAL A 379 2.75 -8.29 4.71
C VAL A 379 1.30 -7.87 4.97
N PHE A 380 1.06 -6.95 5.91
CA PHE A 380 -0.23 -6.25 6.01
C PHE A 380 -0.19 -5.00 5.12
N GLY A 381 -1.06 -4.90 4.12
CA GLY A 381 -1.11 -3.76 3.20
C GLY A 381 -1.78 -4.04 1.86
N GLU A 382 -2.28 -3.02 1.14
CA GLU A 382 -2.32 -1.58 1.54
C GLU A 382 -3.41 -1.26 2.59
N ILE A 383 -3.02 -0.94 3.82
CA ILE A 383 -3.97 -0.70 4.90
C ILE A 383 -4.56 0.71 4.74
N GLY A 384 -5.82 0.78 4.35
CA GLY A 384 -6.42 2.01 3.83
C GLY A 384 -7.02 2.93 4.88
N SER A 385 -6.69 4.23 4.78
CA SER A 385 -7.55 5.28 5.32
C SER A 385 -7.74 6.43 4.35
N TRP A 386 -8.89 7.10 4.46
CA TRP A 386 -9.05 8.42 3.86
C TRP A 386 -8.18 9.47 4.56
N ASP A 387 -8.08 10.62 3.90
CA ASP A 387 -7.33 11.81 4.30
C ASP A 387 -7.84 12.42 5.63
N TYR A 388 -9.08 12.12 6.00
CA TYR A 388 -9.63 12.22 7.35
C TYR A 388 -10.11 10.85 7.79
N MET A 389 -9.39 10.19 8.71
CA MET A 389 -9.74 8.84 9.13
C MET A 389 -11.13 8.79 9.78
N THR A 390 -11.88 7.72 9.57
CA THR A 390 -13.15 7.48 10.28
C THR A 390 -12.93 6.76 11.62
N ALA A 391 -13.98 6.61 12.44
CA ALA A 391 -13.92 5.74 13.62
C ALA A 391 -13.75 4.25 13.26
N GLY A 392 -14.20 3.84 12.06
CA GLY A 392 -14.01 2.49 11.52
C GLY A 392 -12.55 2.24 11.13
N GLU A 393 -11.92 3.17 10.43
CA GLU A 393 -10.52 3.06 9.99
C GLU A 393 -9.58 3.08 11.20
N ARG A 394 -9.77 3.99 12.18
CA ARG A 394 -8.98 3.97 13.42
C ARG A 394 -9.07 2.64 14.19
N LYS A 395 -10.24 1.98 14.16
CA LYS A 395 -10.45 0.63 14.74
C LYS A 395 -9.67 -0.43 13.95
N VAL A 396 -9.65 -0.35 12.62
CA VAL A 396 -8.87 -1.26 11.76
C VAL A 396 -7.37 -1.06 11.93
N PHE A 397 -6.87 0.16 11.99
CA PHE A 397 -5.43 0.43 12.18
C PHE A 397 -4.89 -0.16 13.48
N ARG A 398 -5.59 0.03 14.61
CA ARG A 398 -5.20 -0.62 15.87
C ARG A 398 -5.31 -2.14 15.82
N ALA A 399 -6.33 -2.69 15.17
CA ALA A 399 -6.44 -4.14 14.97
C ALA A 399 -5.30 -4.69 14.10
N ILE A 400 -4.86 -3.95 13.07
CA ILE A 400 -3.71 -4.27 12.23
C ILE A 400 -2.41 -4.25 13.05
N GLY A 401 -2.17 -3.21 13.85
CA GLY A 401 -0.98 -3.16 14.71
C GLY A 401 -0.94 -4.30 15.74
N ARG A 402 -2.09 -4.66 16.31
CA ARG A 402 -2.23 -5.83 17.19
C ARG A 402 -2.04 -7.16 16.44
N ALA A 403 -2.43 -7.27 15.17
CA ALA A 403 -2.18 -8.43 14.33
C ALA A 403 -0.71 -8.53 13.88
N HIS A 404 -0.03 -7.41 13.62
CA HIS A 404 1.43 -7.34 13.46
C HIS A 404 2.13 -7.92 14.70
N LEU A 405 1.76 -7.47 15.90
CA LEU A 405 2.33 -8.02 17.15
C LEU A 405 1.99 -9.50 17.39
N ALA A 406 0.96 -10.05 16.75
CA ALA A 406 0.65 -11.48 16.78
C ALA A 406 1.46 -12.31 15.75
N THR A 407 1.83 -11.74 14.60
CA THR A 407 2.36 -12.50 13.44
C THR A 407 3.80 -12.16 13.05
N ASN A 408 4.34 -11.02 13.51
CA ASN A 408 5.55 -10.34 13.04
C ASN A 408 5.52 -9.80 11.60
N LEU A 409 4.39 -9.88 10.87
CA LEU A 409 4.29 -9.30 9.52
C LEU A 409 4.35 -7.77 9.56
N SER A 410 5.25 -7.16 8.79
CA SER A 410 5.34 -5.70 8.65
C SER A 410 4.09 -5.11 7.97
N ILE A 411 3.94 -3.78 8.01
CA ILE A 411 2.74 -3.04 7.58
C ILE A 411 3.10 -2.00 6.53
N PHE A 412 2.34 -1.90 5.43
CA PHE A 412 2.31 -0.71 4.59
C PHE A 412 0.89 -0.15 4.44
N THR A 413 0.78 1.17 4.42
CA THR A 413 -0.50 1.87 4.49
C THR A 413 -0.81 2.63 3.20
N HIS A 414 -2.10 2.88 2.99
CA HIS A 414 -2.60 3.81 1.98
C HIS A 414 -3.12 5.07 2.66
N THR A 415 -2.65 6.23 2.22
CA THR A 415 -3.25 7.52 2.59
C THR A 415 -4.09 8.07 1.45
N GLY A 416 -5.33 8.47 1.72
CA GLY A 416 -6.11 9.30 0.79
C GLY A 416 -5.36 10.59 0.41
N ILE A 417 -5.59 11.11 -0.80
CA ILE A 417 -4.83 12.23 -1.37
C ILE A 417 -5.22 13.57 -0.67
N PRO A 418 -4.25 14.43 -0.29
CA PRO A 418 -2.81 14.35 -0.55
C PRO A 418 -1.99 13.59 0.50
N GLY A 419 -2.56 13.14 1.62
CA GLY A 419 -1.85 12.33 2.62
C GLY A 419 -1.89 12.87 4.05
N LYS A 420 -2.92 13.64 4.43
CA LYS A 420 -3.00 14.29 5.75
C LYS A 420 -3.03 13.30 6.92
N ALA A 421 -3.57 12.11 6.71
CA ALA A 421 -3.61 11.04 7.71
C ALA A 421 -2.25 10.41 8.03
N ALA A 422 -1.18 10.71 7.29
CA ALA A 422 0.12 10.02 7.36
C ALA A 422 0.73 9.91 8.78
N LEU A 423 0.61 10.96 9.60
CA LEU A 423 1.08 10.92 10.99
C LEU A 423 0.07 10.21 11.91
N GLU A 424 -1.24 10.45 11.74
CA GLU A 424 -2.30 9.79 12.53
C GLU A 424 -2.27 8.26 12.36
N GLN A 425 -2.00 7.78 11.14
CA GLN A 425 -1.81 6.36 10.85
C GLN A 425 -0.64 5.75 11.64
N LEU A 426 0.47 6.46 11.76
CA LEU A 426 1.66 6.00 12.48
C LEU A 426 1.48 6.11 14.00
N ASP A 427 0.82 7.18 14.48
CA ASP A 427 0.41 7.34 15.88
C ASP A 427 -0.43 6.15 16.35
N LEU A 428 -1.45 5.77 15.58
CA LEU A 428 -2.36 4.64 15.89
C LEU A 428 -1.66 3.26 15.91
N LEU A 429 -0.52 3.12 15.23
CA LEU A 429 0.27 1.90 15.21
C LEU A 429 1.28 1.86 16.36
N GLU A 430 1.95 2.99 16.64
CA GLU A 430 2.81 3.15 17.83
C GLU A 430 2.02 2.98 19.14
N ASP A 431 0.81 3.55 19.22
CA ASP A 431 -0.11 3.47 20.39
C ASP A 431 -0.42 2.02 20.81
N VAL A 432 -0.43 1.07 19.87
CA VAL A 432 -0.64 -0.36 20.16
C VAL A 432 0.66 -1.16 20.28
N GLY A 433 1.83 -0.51 20.14
CA GLY A 433 3.16 -1.08 20.33
C GLY A 433 3.88 -1.54 19.06
N VAL A 434 3.40 -1.17 17.86
CA VAL A 434 4.16 -1.41 16.61
C VAL A 434 5.42 -0.55 16.62
N LYS A 435 6.55 -1.13 16.23
CA LYS A 435 7.78 -0.35 16.03
C LYS A 435 7.77 0.32 14.64
N PRO A 436 8.14 1.61 14.52
CA PRO A 436 8.11 2.32 13.24
C PRO A 436 8.95 1.66 12.13
N ASP A 437 10.05 0.99 12.46
CA ASP A 437 10.88 0.22 11.50
C ASP A 437 10.14 -0.97 10.83
N ARG A 438 8.87 -1.17 11.17
CA ARG A 438 7.96 -2.16 10.57
C ARG A 438 6.79 -1.53 9.83
N VAL A 439 6.82 -0.22 9.57
CA VAL A 439 5.76 0.54 8.89
C VAL A 439 6.32 1.29 7.68
N VAL A 440 5.67 1.14 6.51
CA VAL A 440 5.78 2.08 5.39
C VAL A 440 4.50 2.90 5.31
N VAL A 441 4.62 4.22 5.33
CA VAL A 441 3.49 5.11 5.03
C VAL A 441 3.48 5.38 3.53
N GLY A 442 2.53 4.81 2.81
CA GLY A 442 2.43 4.87 1.35
C GLY A 442 1.85 6.19 0.82
N HIS A 443 1.83 6.33 -0.50
CA HIS A 443 1.28 7.48 -1.25
C HIS A 443 1.86 8.86 -0.91
N LEU A 444 2.96 8.96 -0.17
CA LEU A 444 3.55 10.24 0.24
C LEU A 444 4.22 11.03 -0.89
N GLY A 445 4.34 10.45 -2.08
CA GLY A 445 4.57 11.18 -3.32
C GLY A 445 3.43 12.12 -3.74
N ASN A 446 2.20 11.91 -3.23
CA ASN A 446 1.08 12.85 -3.40
C ASN A 446 1.11 14.02 -2.39
N LEU A 447 1.87 13.90 -1.30
CA LEU A 447 2.05 14.96 -0.32
C LEU A 447 3.17 15.91 -0.78
N VAL A 448 2.85 16.81 -1.71
CA VAL A 448 3.83 17.75 -2.30
C VAL A 448 4.24 18.82 -1.27
N ASP A 449 5.27 18.51 -0.50
CA ASP A 449 5.94 19.38 0.46
C ASP A 449 7.40 19.60 0.02
N PRO A 450 7.76 20.76 -0.55
CA PRO A 450 9.13 21.05 -0.98
C PRO A 450 10.19 20.99 0.13
N ALA A 451 9.79 21.10 1.40
CA ALA A 451 10.68 20.98 2.55
C ALA A 451 10.69 19.55 3.15
N VAL A 452 9.80 18.68 2.68
CA VAL A 452 9.55 17.28 3.10
C VAL A 452 9.52 17.09 4.62
N GLN A 453 8.85 17.98 5.33
CA GLN A 453 8.79 18.02 6.80
C GLN A 453 8.02 16.83 7.37
N ILE A 454 6.89 16.47 6.77
CA ILE A 454 6.08 15.31 7.21
C ILE A 454 6.85 14.02 6.95
N HIS A 455 7.44 13.87 5.76
CA HIS A 455 8.28 12.73 5.40
C HIS A 455 9.49 12.61 6.35
N LYS A 456 10.19 13.71 6.65
CA LYS A 456 11.28 13.76 7.64
C LYS A 456 10.81 13.40 9.05
N ALA A 457 9.59 13.76 9.45
CA ALA A 457 9.04 13.39 10.75
C ALA A 457 8.77 11.88 10.84
N ILE A 458 8.27 11.26 9.77
CA ILE A 458 8.08 9.81 9.65
C ILE A 458 9.44 9.08 9.69
N CYS A 459 10.40 9.51 8.89
CA CYS A 459 11.75 8.93 8.89
C CYS A 459 12.44 9.04 10.26
N LYS A 460 12.27 10.16 10.98
CA LYS A 460 12.82 10.37 12.34
C LYS A 460 12.24 9.44 13.41
N ARG A 461 11.01 8.93 13.23
CA ARG A 461 10.42 7.90 14.10
C ARG A 461 11.01 6.51 13.79
N GLY A 462 11.61 6.35 12.61
CA GLY A 462 12.16 5.09 12.10
C GLY A 462 11.29 4.43 11.02
N ALA A 463 10.12 5.00 10.70
CA ALA A 463 9.24 4.49 9.66
C ALA A 463 9.73 4.85 8.25
N TYR A 464 9.31 4.03 7.29
CA TYR A 464 9.59 4.22 5.89
C TYR A 464 8.55 5.15 5.24
N VAL A 465 9.01 5.89 4.23
CA VAL A 465 8.22 6.79 3.39
C VAL A 465 8.08 6.18 2.01
N GLY A 466 6.85 5.87 1.62
CA GLY A 466 6.49 5.28 0.33
C GLY A 466 6.28 6.35 -0.75
N PHE A 467 7.18 6.37 -1.74
CA PHE A 467 6.93 6.98 -3.04
C PHE A 467 6.53 5.87 -4.00
N ASP A 468 5.24 5.57 -4.03
CA ASP A 468 4.67 4.42 -4.75
C ASP A 468 3.88 4.82 -6.00
N ARG A 469 3.93 6.07 -6.46
CA ARG A 469 3.26 6.54 -7.69
C ARG A 469 4.25 7.11 -8.71
N LEU A 470 5.28 6.32 -9.00
CA LEU A 470 6.44 6.70 -9.80
C LEU A 470 6.41 6.15 -11.23
N GLY A 471 7.22 6.76 -12.10
CA GLY A 471 7.37 6.35 -13.49
C GLY A 471 6.26 6.90 -14.39
N GLY A 472 5.77 8.11 -14.09
CA GLY A 472 4.66 8.75 -14.80
C GLY A 472 4.82 10.26 -15.00
N PRO A 473 3.75 10.96 -15.45
CA PRO A 473 3.74 12.42 -15.61
C PRO A 473 3.93 13.18 -14.29
N THR A 474 3.52 12.57 -13.17
CA THR A 474 3.60 13.13 -11.82
C THR A 474 4.97 12.97 -11.14
N ASP A 475 6.00 12.55 -11.89
CA ASP A 475 7.35 12.37 -11.33
C ASP A 475 8.06 13.70 -11.00
N GLU A 476 7.72 14.79 -11.69
CA GLU A 476 8.39 16.11 -11.56
C GLU A 476 8.50 16.63 -10.11
N PRO A 477 7.43 16.68 -9.30
CA PRO A 477 7.55 17.04 -7.88
C PRO A 477 8.16 15.92 -7.01
N GLN A 478 8.14 14.66 -7.45
CA GLN A 478 8.60 13.52 -6.64
C GLN A 478 10.13 13.37 -6.64
N VAL A 479 10.81 13.61 -7.76
CA VAL A 479 12.29 13.60 -7.84
C VAL A 479 12.95 14.50 -6.79
N PRO A 480 12.64 15.81 -6.67
CA PRO A 480 13.25 16.68 -5.67
C PRO A 480 12.85 16.31 -4.23
N MET A 481 11.64 15.78 -3.99
CA MET A 481 11.24 15.31 -2.66
C MET A 481 12.06 14.08 -2.20
N VAL A 482 12.30 13.10 -3.09
CA VAL A 482 13.17 11.96 -2.80
C VAL A 482 14.61 12.43 -2.55
N MET A 483 15.16 13.30 -3.41
CA MET A 483 16.51 13.85 -3.19
C MET A 483 16.61 14.69 -1.90
N ALA A 484 15.56 15.40 -1.49
CA ALA A 484 15.51 16.16 -0.23
C ALA A 484 15.43 15.27 1.03
N LEU A 485 15.12 13.97 0.89
CA LEU A 485 15.22 12.97 1.95
C LEU A 485 16.59 12.26 1.94
N VAL A 486 17.09 11.89 0.76
CA VAL A 486 18.45 11.34 0.58
C VAL A 486 19.49 12.30 1.13
N ASN A 487 19.46 13.57 0.72
CA ASN A 487 20.38 14.63 1.17
C ASN A 487 20.19 15.01 2.65
N ALA A 488 19.08 14.59 3.27
CA ALA A 488 18.84 14.72 4.72
C ALA A 488 19.26 13.48 5.52
N GLY A 489 19.88 12.48 4.88
CA GLY A 489 20.38 11.26 5.50
C GLY A 489 19.39 10.10 5.61
N PHE A 490 18.21 10.20 4.97
CA PHE A 490 17.11 9.22 5.12
C PHE A 490 16.98 8.24 3.93
N ALA A 491 18.07 7.95 3.22
CA ALA A 491 18.06 6.98 2.12
C ALA A 491 17.67 5.55 2.59
N ASP A 492 17.92 5.22 3.86
CA ASP A 492 17.50 3.97 4.51
C ASP A 492 16.01 3.94 4.92
N ARG A 493 15.26 5.03 4.70
CA ARG A 493 13.82 5.15 4.99
C ARG A 493 12.96 5.43 3.75
N VAL A 494 13.53 5.56 2.56
CA VAL A 494 12.75 5.76 1.33
C VAL A 494 12.46 4.42 0.64
N MET A 495 11.21 4.23 0.21
CA MET A 495 10.72 3.05 -0.50
C MET A 495 10.09 3.48 -1.84
N LEU A 496 10.39 2.78 -2.93
CA LEU A 496 9.98 3.16 -4.29
C LEU A 496 9.09 2.09 -4.96
N SER A 497 7.93 2.48 -5.48
CA SER A 497 7.02 1.64 -6.28
C SER A 497 6.18 2.47 -7.26
N SER A 498 5.23 1.85 -7.95
CA SER A 498 4.55 2.44 -9.11
C SER A 498 3.01 2.45 -9.04
N ASP A 499 2.38 1.70 -8.12
CA ASP A 499 0.92 1.60 -7.95
C ASP A 499 0.25 1.35 -9.31
N LEU A 500 0.71 0.29 -9.99
CA LEU A 500 0.17 -0.07 -11.30
C LEU A 500 -1.19 -0.76 -11.15
N ALA A 501 -2.21 0.05 -10.93
CA ALA A 501 -3.62 -0.33 -11.00
C ALA A 501 -4.33 0.08 -12.31
N ARG A 502 -3.62 0.68 -13.28
CA ARG A 502 -4.24 1.32 -14.47
C ARG A 502 -3.95 0.58 -15.78
N PRO A 503 -4.95 0.36 -16.66
CA PRO A 503 -4.74 -0.31 -17.95
C PRO A 503 -3.92 0.53 -18.94
N ASN A 504 -3.82 1.85 -18.79
CA ASN A 504 -2.93 2.68 -19.63
C ASN A 504 -1.44 2.58 -19.26
N ALA A 505 -1.10 1.92 -18.15
CA ALA A 505 0.27 1.79 -17.67
C ALA A 505 0.97 0.48 -18.11
N ILE A 506 0.24 -0.52 -18.61
CA ILE A 506 0.79 -1.82 -19.05
C ILE A 506 1.36 -1.74 -20.47
N LYS A 507 2.42 -2.52 -20.78
CA LYS A 507 3.09 -2.53 -22.09
C LYS A 507 2.16 -2.94 -23.22
N ARG A 508 1.22 -3.85 -22.98
CA ARG A 508 0.18 -4.27 -23.95
C ARG A 508 -0.61 -3.09 -24.53
N ASN A 509 -0.76 -2.00 -23.77
CA ASN A 509 -1.48 -0.79 -24.17
C ASN A 509 -0.54 0.40 -24.44
N GLY A 510 0.75 0.15 -24.65
CA GLY A 510 1.77 1.19 -24.92
C GLY A 510 2.32 1.90 -23.67
N GLY A 511 1.93 1.45 -22.46
CA GLY A 511 2.47 1.96 -21.20
C GLY A 511 3.86 1.39 -20.86
N PRO A 512 4.53 1.92 -19.82
CA PRO A 512 5.87 1.49 -19.44
C PRO A 512 5.95 0.12 -18.73
N GLY A 513 4.84 -0.44 -18.25
CA GLY A 513 4.77 -1.72 -17.51
C GLY A 513 5.17 -1.62 -16.04
N TYR A 514 5.10 -2.73 -15.30
CA TYR A 514 5.38 -2.77 -13.85
C TYR A 514 6.78 -2.24 -13.47
N ALA A 515 7.80 -2.43 -14.33
CA ALA A 515 9.14 -1.90 -14.07
C ALA A 515 9.27 -0.36 -14.28
N LYS A 516 8.18 0.40 -14.50
CA LYS A 516 8.20 1.85 -14.72
C LYS A 516 8.96 2.66 -13.65
N THR A 517 8.97 2.21 -12.40
CA THR A 517 9.85 2.77 -11.35
C THR A 517 11.31 2.71 -11.78
N LEU A 518 11.78 1.56 -12.28
CA LEU A 518 13.16 1.32 -12.72
C LEU A 518 13.46 1.96 -14.08
N THR A 519 12.55 1.84 -15.04
CA THR A 519 12.79 2.25 -16.44
C THR A 519 12.48 3.72 -16.72
N VAL A 520 11.65 4.37 -15.90
CA VAL A 520 11.23 5.77 -16.11
C VAL A 520 11.62 6.69 -14.95
N PHE A 521 11.49 6.27 -13.69
CA PHE A 521 11.81 7.15 -12.54
C PHE A 521 13.29 7.13 -12.14
N LEU A 522 13.91 5.96 -11.95
CA LEU A 522 15.31 5.88 -11.55
C LEU A 522 16.28 6.65 -12.47
N PRO A 523 16.12 6.71 -13.82
CA PRO A 523 16.97 7.54 -14.67
C PRO A 523 16.86 9.04 -14.35
N LYS A 524 15.66 9.54 -14.00
CA LYS A 524 15.44 10.92 -13.56
C LYS A 524 16.12 11.18 -12.21
N LEU A 525 16.06 10.20 -11.31
CA LEU A 525 16.68 10.28 -9.99
C LEU A 525 18.22 10.23 -10.06
N LYS A 526 18.80 9.41 -10.95
CA LYS A 526 20.24 9.45 -11.28
C LYS A 526 20.66 10.79 -11.85
N ALA A 527 19.89 11.35 -12.80
CA ALA A 527 20.14 12.68 -13.35
C ALA A 527 20.05 13.81 -12.31
N ALA A 528 19.29 13.60 -11.22
CA ALA A 528 19.22 14.50 -10.07
C ALA A 528 20.31 14.25 -9.00
N GLY A 529 21.23 13.30 -9.23
CA GLY A 529 22.41 13.05 -8.39
C GLY A 529 22.36 11.83 -7.47
N ALA A 530 21.34 10.97 -7.55
CA ALA A 530 21.33 9.72 -6.78
C ALA A 530 22.38 8.72 -7.31
N THR A 531 23.20 8.19 -6.40
CA THR A 531 24.18 7.15 -6.70
C THR A 531 23.52 5.78 -6.86
N ASP A 532 24.22 4.85 -7.50
CA ASP A 532 23.77 3.46 -7.60
C ASP A 532 23.58 2.80 -6.23
N ASP A 533 24.41 3.11 -5.23
CA ASP A 533 24.25 2.62 -3.86
C ASP A 533 23.01 3.17 -3.16
N VAL A 534 22.69 4.47 -3.34
CA VAL A 534 21.45 5.07 -2.84
C VAL A 534 20.22 4.42 -3.49
N ILE A 535 20.28 4.15 -4.79
CA ILE A 535 19.21 3.46 -5.52
C ILE A 535 19.08 2.00 -5.04
N ARG A 536 20.19 1.29 -4.83
CA ARG A 536 20.25 -0.07 -4.29
C ARG A 536 19.66 -0.13 -2.88
N GLN A 537 19.96 0.85 -2.03
CA GLN A 537 19.35 1.01 -0.71
C GLN A 537 17.82 1.11 -0.81
N MET A 538 17.30 2.04 -1.61
CA MET A 538 15.85 2.32 -1.71
C MET A 538 15.03 1.25 -2.45
N THR A 539 15.66 0.42 -3.29
CA THR A 539 14.96 -0.56 -4.16
C THR A 539 15.27 -2.02 -3.85
N VAL A 540 16.35 -2.33 -3.12
CA VAL A 540 16.75 -3.70 -2.77
C VAL A 540 16.83 -3.86 -1.26
N ASP A 541 17.65 -3.07 -0.56
CA ASP A 541 17.89 -3.26 0.88
C ASP A 541 16.68 -2.90 1.74
N ASN A 542 16.08 -1.72 1.53
CA ASN A 542 14.95 -1.24 2.33
C ASN A 542 13.74 -2.19 2.21
N PRO A 543 13.30 -2.62 1.01
CA PRO A 543 12.20 -3.58 0.90
C PRO A 543 12.52 -4.95 1.47
N ARG A 544 13.74 -5.46 1.31
CA ARG A 544 14.15 -6.75 1.91
C ARG A 544 14.12 -6.69 3.44
N GLN A 545 14.68 -5.62 4.03
CA GLN A 545 14.68 -5.42 5.50
C GLN A 545 13.26 -5.25 6.04
N PHE A 546 12.40 -4.53 5.32
CA PHE A 546 10.99 -4.34 5.65
C PHE A 546 10.19 -5.65 5.59
N LEU A 547 10.31 -6.43 4.50
CA LEU A 547 9.56 -7.67 4.30
C LEU A 547 10.09 -8.87 5.12
N ALA A 548 11.34 -8.83 5.59
CA ALA A 548 11.94 -9.93 6.34
C ALA A 548 11.42 -10.01 7.80
N PHE A 549 10.75 -11.12 8.14
CA PHE A 549 10.20 -11.39 9.47
C PHE A 549 10.51 -12.81 9.94
N VAL A 550 10.57 -13.03 11.26
CA VAL A 550 10.64 -14.38 11.85
C VAL A 550 9.21 -14.86 12.13
N PRO A 551 8.70 -15.93 11.49
CA PRO A 551 7.33 -16.40 11.72
C PRO A 551 7.15 -16.94 13.15
N LYS A 552 6.11 -16.49 13.87
CA LYS A 552 5.78 -17.05 15.20
C LYS A 552 5.22 -18.47 15.13
N THR A 553 4.54 -18.79 14.03
CA THR A 553 4.08 -20.14 13.69
C THR A 553 4.75 -20.59 12.40
N ARG A 554 5.25 -21.82 12.37
CA ARG A 554 5.64 -22.47 11.12
C ARG A 554 4.37 -22.90 10.40
N ARG A 555 4.24 -22.57 9.10
CA ARG A 555 3.25 -23.23 8.26
C ARG A 555 3.65 -24.71 8.10
N PRO A 556 2.69 -25.64 7.98
CA PRO A 556 2.94 -26.95 7.39
C PRO A 556 3.57 -26.77 5.99
N ALA A 557 4.46 -27.69 5.62
CA ALA A 557 5.13 -27.70 4.32
C ALA A 557 4.16 -28.04 3.18
#